data_AF-A0AAW2PYX8-F1
#
_entry.id   AF-A0AAW2PYX8-F1
#
_cell.length_a   1.000
_cell.length_b   1.000
_cell.length_c   1.000
_cell.angle_alpha   90.00
_cell.angle_beta   90.00
_cell.angle_gamma   90.00
#
_symmetry.space_group_name_H-M   'P 1'
#
loop_
_entity.id
_entity.type
_entity.pdbx_description
1 polymer ?
#
loop_
_entity_poly.entity_id
_entity_poly.type
_entity_poly.pdbx_seq_one_letter_code
_entity_poly.pdbx_strand_id
1 'polypeptide(L)'
;MRIDCGLNGKTTENYNNQTWFPDSFFIDPGKTKQITSSPNVSQIMTTLRYFPHGQDMNCYRLQLINTQKYIFRAGFYYGNYDGKSQPPVFDLFLGGQLWETVNSSVTDGPVYKELVYAPRNDNISVCLMGRKESGGTPFISSLEASFLNQDLTNNRTVYGMMRNGTAYHLVARLNFGGYDEVVE
;
A
#
# COMPACT_ATOMS: atom_id res chain seq x y z
N MET A 1 11.01 -1.76 -1.17
CA MET A 1 10.74 -0.32 -1.15
C MET A 1 9.54 -0.06 -0.25
N ARG A 2 9.63 0.95 0.62
CA ARG A 2 8.59 1.30 1.59
C ARG A 2 8.39 2.81 1.57
N ILE A 3 7.15 3.26 1.39
CA ILE A 3 6.82 4.66 1.14
C ILE A 3 5.82 5.11 2.20
N ASP A 4 6.21 6.14 2.96
CA ASP A 4 5.35 6.85 3.90
C ASP A 4 4.63 7.96 3.13
N CYS A 5 3.32 7.77 2.94
CA CYS A 5 2.53 8.63 2.10
C CYS A 5 2.03 9.82 2.90
N GLY A 6 2.45 11.03 2.54
CA GLY A 6 2.15 12.23 3.32
C GLY A 6 3.27 12.68 4.25
N LEU A 7 4.38 11.94 4.30
CA LEU A 7 5.57 12.35 5.03
C LEU A 7 6.11 13.66 4.48
N ASN A 8 6.15 14.68 5.34
CA ASN A 8 6.63 16.01 4.96
C ASN A 8 8.15 16.03 4.89
N GLY A 9 8.68 16.60 3.80
CA GLY A 9 10.12 16.77 3.60
C GLY A 9 10.70 15.79 2.57
N LYS A 10 12.02 15.67 2.59
CA LYS A 10 12.82 14.84 1.66
C LYS A 10 13.70 13.81 2.38
N THR A 11 13.52 13.68 3.70
CA THR A 11 14.31 12.79 4.53
C THR A 11 13.52 11.51 4.79
N THR A 12 14.22 10.39 4.80
CA THR A 12 13.65 9.09 5.16
C THR A 12 13.44 8.98 6.67
N GLU A 13 12.40 8.26 7.08
CA GLU A 13 12.14 7.92 8.48
C GLU A 13 12.42 6.45 8.75
N ASN A 14 12.69 6.09 10.01
CA ASN A 14 12.89 4.70 10.41
C ASN A 14 11.80 4.25 11.38
N TYR A 15 11.04 3.23 10.98
CA TYR A 15 10.01 2.60 11.80
C TYR A 15 10.26 1.10 11.88
N ASN A 16 10.25 0.52 13.09
CA ASN A 16 10.48 -0.92 13.31
C ASN A 16 11.73 -1.47 12.59
N ASN A 17 12.86 -0.76 12.68
CA ASN A 17 14.12 -1.09 11.99
C ASN A 17 14.00 -1.16 10.45
N GLN A 18 13.01 -0.48 9.87
CA GLN A 18 12.82 -0.36 8.44
C GLN A 18 12.82 1.11 8.02
N THR A 19 13.55 1.40 6.94
CA THR A 19 13.59 2.74 6.35
C THR A 19 12.39 2.96 5.42
N TRP A 20 11.71 4.09 5.61
CA TRP A 20 10.56 4.55 4.85
C TRP A 20 10.90 5.84 4.11
N PHE A 21 10.57 5.88 2.82
CA PHE A 21 10.84 7.02 1.95
C PHE A 21 9.61 7.93 1.88
N PRO A 22 9.79 9.27 1.82
CA PRO A 22 8.66 10.16 1.59
C PRO A 22 8.09 9.95 0.19
N ASP A 23 6.77 10.04 0.06
CA ASP A 23 6.09 9.82 -1.21
C ASP A 23 6.34 10.88 -2.29
N SER A 24 6.88 12.03 -1.91
CA SER A 24 7.20 13.14 -2.81
C SER A 24 8.20 12.78 -3.92
N PHE A 25 8.93 11.68 -3.78
CA PHE A 25 9.79 11.14 -4.84
C PHE A 25 9.06 10.29 -5.89
N PHE A 26 7.81 9.90 -5.64
CA PHE A 26 7.07 8.92 -6.45
C PHE A 26 5.78 9.49 -7.03
N ILE A 27 5.27 10.59 -6.46
CA ILE A 27 4.03 11.25 -6.89
C ILE A 27 4.08 12.75 -6.60
N ASP A 28 3.60 13.55 -7.55
CA ASP A 28 3.45 15.00 -7.41
C ASP A 28 2.05 15.44 -6.94
N PRO A 29 0.92 14.95 -7.52
CA PRO A 29 -0.41 15.45 -7.15
C PRO A 29 -0.82 15.09 -5.72
N GLY A 30 -1.91 15.72 -5.29
CA GLY A 30 -2.51 15.49 -3.98
C GLY A 30 -2.04 16.46 -2.90
N LYS A 31 -2.57 16.27 -1.70
CA LYS A 31 -2.26 17.04 -0.50
C LYS A 31 -1.91 16.08 0.64
N THR A 32 -1.13 16.52 1.60
CA THR A 32 -0.72 15.70 2.74
C THR A 32 -1.48 16.09 4.00
N LYS A 33 -1.66 15.15 4.92
CA LYS A 33 -2.26 15.39 6.23
C LYS A 33 -1.59 14.51 7.28
N GLN A 34 -1.35 15.10 8.45
CA GLN A 34 -0.99 14.38 9.67
C GLN A 34 -2.26 14.05 10.45
N ILE A 35 -2.36 12.82 10.91
CA ILE A 35 -3.46 12.28 11.71
C ILE A 35 -2.97 12.17 13.16
N THR A 36 -3.88 12.43 14.11
CA THR A 36 -3.57 12.23 15.52
C THR A 36 -3.24 10.77 15.80
N SER A 37 -2.11 10.54 16.46
CA SER A 37 -1.70 9.19 16.86
C SER A 37 -2.74 8.55 17.79
N SER A 38 -2.92 7.24 17.65
CA SER A 38 -3.80 6.41 18.47
C SER A 38 -3.01 5.18 18.94
N PRO A 39 -3.24 4.66 20.17
CA PRO A 39 -2.44 3.56 20.74
C PRO A 39 -2.32 2.31 19.85
N ASN A 40 -3.33 2.04 19.01
CA ASN A 40 -3.38 0.86 18.14
C ASN A 40 -2.99 1.16 16.68
N VAL A 41 -2.49 2.35 16.40
CA VAL A 41 -2.14 2.80 15.05
C VAL A 41 -0.65 2.98 14.96
N SER A 42 -0.02 2.20 14.08
CA SER A 42 1.42 2.34 13.81
C SER A 42 1.74 3.74 13.29
N GLN A 43 2.91 4.27 13.65
CA GLN A 43 3.37 5.59 13.23
C GLN A 43 3.36 5.77 11.69
N ILE A 44 3.58 4.69 10.94
CA ILE A 44 3.52 4.73 9.47
C ILE A 44 2.12 5.03 8.90
N MET A 45 1.09 5.02 9.75
CA MET A 45 -0.29 5.32 9.39
C MET A 45 -0.75 6.69 9.89
N THR A 46 0.12 7.44 10.57
CA THR A 46 -0.22 8.77 11.11
C THR A 46 -0.02 9.88 10.09
N THR A 47 0.44 9.56 8.88
CA THR A 47 0.43 10.49 7.75
C THR A 47 -0.34 9.89 6.58
N LEU A 48 -0.93 10.75 5.75
CA LEU A 48 -1.56 10.33 4.51
C LEU A 48 -1.39 11.39 3.42
N ARG A 49 -1.47 10.93 2.16
CA ARG A 49 -1.72 11.76 0.99
C ARG A 49 -3.15 11.52 0.49
N TYR A 50 -3.86 12.60 0.18
CA TYR A 50 -5.24 12.58 -0.31
C TYR A 50 -5.40 13.39 -1.60
N PHE A 51 -6.41 13.05 -2.40
CA PHE A 51 -6.61 13.58 -3.76
C PHE A 51 -7.98 14.24 -3.93
N PRO A 52 -8.15 15.54 -3.60
CA PRO A 52 -9.46 16.22 -3.60
C PRO A 52 -10.21 16.19 -4.94
N HIS A 53 -9.48 16.24 -6.05
CA HIS A 53 -10.00 16.09 -7.41
C HIS A 53 -9.72 14.66 -7.93
N GLY A 54 -9.98 13.68 -7.07
CA GLY A 54 -9.56 12.30 -7.25
C GLY A 54 -10.38 11.51 -8.28
N GLN A 55 -11.21 12.16 -9.10
CA GLN A 55 -12.00 11.48 -10.13
C GLN A 55 -11.13 10.90 -11.25
N ASP A 56 -9.93 11.47 -11.45
CA ASP A 56 -8.92 10.95 -12.35
C ASP A 56 -7.93 10.01 -11.62
N MET A 57 -7.15 9.26 -12.39
CA MET A 57 -6.12 8.37 -11.82
C MET A 57 -4.96 9.18 -11.21
N ASN A 58 -4.75 9.02 -9.91
CA ASN A 58 -3.63 9.59 -9.17
C ASN A 58 -2.58 8.51 -8.93
N CYS A 59 -1.47 8.56 -9.67
CA CYS A 59 -0.55 7.43 -9.80
C CYS A 59 0.82 7.68 -9.17
N TYR A 60 1.22 6.80 -8.26
CA TYR A 60 2.60 6.60 -7.85
C TYR A 60 3.36 5.89 -8.97
N ARG A 61 4.54 6.40 -9.34
CA ARG A 61 5.41 5.77 -10.33
C ARG A 61 6.57 5.08 -9.64
N LEU A 62 6.68 3.76 -9.83
CA LEU A 62 7.63 2.91 -9.13
C LEU A 62 8.57 2.24 -10.13
N GLN A 63 9.85 2.15 -9.74
CA GLN A 63 10.89 1.39 -10.42
C GLN A 63 11.05 0.03 -9.73
N LEU A 64 10.86 -1.05 -10.48
CA LEU A 64 11.01 -2.43 -10.08
C LEU A 64 12.09 -3.12 -10.92
N ILE A 65 12.51 -4.30 -10.48
CA ILE A 65 13.37 -5.20 -11.23
C ILE A 65 12.45 -6.27 -11.85
N ASN A 66 12.31 -6.28 -13.17
CA ASN A 66 11.38 -7.18 -13.86
C ASN A 66 11.66 -8.69 -13.71
N THR A 67 12.84 -9.06 -13.21
CA THR A 67 13.21 -10.46 -12.91
C THR A 67 12.78 -10.92 -11.52
N GLN A 68 12.25 -10.01 -10.70
CA GLN A 68 11.85 -10.28 -9.32
C GLN A 68 10.34 -10.23 -9.14
N LYS A 69 9.84 -10.96 -8.15
CA LYS A 69 8.42 -10.94 -7.75
C LYS A 69 8.28 -10.08 -6.50
N TYR A 70 7.13 -9.43 -6.38
CA TYR A 70 6.89 -8.46 -5.31
C TYR A 70 5.58 -8.74 -4.60
N ILE A 71 5.60 -8.65 -3.28
CA ILE A 71 4.38 -8.39 -2.49
C ILE A 71 4.18 -6.88 -2.49
N PHE A 72 3.04 -6.46 -3.00
CA PHE A 72 2.55 -5.11 -2.85
C PHE A 72 1.61 -5.05 -1.66
N ARG A 73 1.75 -3.99 -0.85
CA ARG A 73 0.84 -3.69 0.25
C ARG A 73 0.54 -2.20 0.24
N ALA A 74 -0.73 -1.85 0.08
CA ALA A 74 -1.23 -0.48 0.22
C ALA A 74 -2.02 -0.37 1.52
N GLY A 75 -1.67 0.63 2.34
CA GLY A 75 -2.26 0.86 3.65
C GLY A 75 -3.09 2.14 3.69
N PHE A 76 -4.25 2.05 4.34
CA PHE A 76 -5.26 3.10 4.40
C PHE A 76 -5.76 3.26 5.83
N TYR A 77 -5.41 4.37 6.48
CA TYR A 77 -6.01 4.76 7.74
C TYR A 77 -6.71 6.11 7.61
N TYR A 78 -8.05 6.12 7.71
CA TYR A 78 -8.84 7.35 7.52
C TYR A 78 -8.64 8.33 8.68
N GLY A 79 -8.66 7.84 9.93
CA GLY A 79 -8.40 8.65 11.13
C GLY A 79 -9.24 9.93 11.25
N ASN A 80 -10.36 10.02 10.53
CA ASN A 80 -11.15 11.24 10.36
C ASN A 80 -10.32 12.48 9.96
N TYR A 81 -9.34 12.31 9.06
CA TYR A 81 -8.36 13.35 8.73
C TYR A 81 -8.97 14.67 8.20
N ASP A 82 -10.18 14.59 7.62
CA ASP A 82 -10.93 15.72 7.06
C ASP A 82 -12.08 16.19 7.96
N GLY A 83 -12.27 15.57 9.13
CA GLY A 83 -13.29 15.94 10.11
C GLY A 83 -14.73 15.63 9.71
N LYS A 84 -14.97 14.86 8.64
CA LYS A 84 -16.32 14.59 8.12
C LYS A 84 -16.97 13.34 8.69
N SER A 85 -16.19 12.46 9.32
CA SER A 85 -16.64 11.14 9.79
C SER A 85 -17.32 10.31 8.70
N GLN A 86 -16.89 10.51 7.44
CA GLN A 86 -17.46 9.88 6.25
C GLN A 86 -16.31 9.26 5.43
N PRO A 87 -15.85 8.06 5.83
CA PRO A 87 -14.76 7.39 5.14
C PRO A 87 -15.12 7.09 3.67
N PRO A 88 -14.21 7.39 2.72
CA PRO A 88 -14.46 7.20 1.30
C PRO A 88 -14.42 5.73 0.86
N VAL A 89 -15.07 5.46 -0.27
CA VAL A 89 -14.87 4.23 -1.06
C VAL A 89 -14.28 4.61 -2.43
N PHE A 90 -13.18 3.98 -2.81
CA PHE A 90 -12.46 4.32 -4.05
C PHE A 90 -11.74 3.10 -4.61
N ASP A 91 -11.27 3.20 -5.85
CA ASP A 91 -10.61 2.10 -6.54
C ASP A 91 -9.09 2.29 -6.56
N LEU A 92 -8.40 1.16 -6.36
CA LEU A 92 -6.96 1.03 -6.41
C LEU A 92 -6.58 0.22 -7.65
N PHE A 93 -5.56 0.67 -8.37
CA PHE A 93 -5.09 0.05 -9.60
C PHE A 93 -3.60 -0.23 -9.54
N LEU A 94 -3.17 -1.31 -10.18
CA LEU A 94 -1.77 -1.64 -10.43
C LEU A 94 -1.55 -1.80 -11.94
N GLY A 95 -0.64 -1.01 -12.52
CA GLY A 95 -0.36 -1.06 -13.95
C GLY A 95 -1.59 -0.81 -14.84
N GLY A 96 -2.54 -0.02 -14.36
CA GLY A 96 -3.80 0.28 -15.04
C GLY A 96 -4.88 -0.80 -14.91
N GLN A 97 -4.60 -1.93 -14.25
CA GLN A 97 -5.59 -2.96 -13.93
C GLN A 97 -6.16 -2.74 -12.54
N LEU A 98 -7.45 -3.03 -12.35
CA LEU A 98 -8.09 -2.93 -11.03
C LEU A 98 -7.40 -3.90 -10.07
N TRP A 99 -6.80 -3.36 -9.01
CA TRP A 99 -6.30 -4.13 -7.90
C TRP A 99 -7.45 -4.44 -6.94
N GLU A 100 -8.09 -3.41 -6.38
CA GLU A 100 -9.18 -3.62 -5.45
C GLU A 100 -10.01 -2.36 -5.23
N THR A 101 -11.24 -2.54 -4.76
CA THR A 101 -12.03 -1.44 -4.19
C THR A 101 -11.69 -1.32 -2.71
N VAL A 102 -11.20 -0.13 -2.34
CA VAL A 102 -10.89 0.22 -0.95
C VAL A 102 -12.16 0.75 -0.31
N ASN A 103 -12.61 0.08 0.73
CA ASN A 103 -13.59 0.61 1.67
C ASN A 103 -12.86 0.91 2.99
N SER A 104 -12.70 2.20 3.31
CA SER A 104 -12.01 2.63 4.53
C SER A 104 -12.95 2.87 5.71
N SER A 105 -14.15 2.27 5.72
CA SER A 105 -15.12 2.39 6.81
C SER A 105 -14.76 1.60 8.07
N VAL A 106 -13.67 0.84 8.05
CA VAL A 106 -13.18 0.11 9.22
C VAL A 106 -12.73 1.10 10.28
N THR A 107 -13.33 1.03 11.47
CA THR A 107 -13.10 1.96 12.57
C THR A 107 -11.92 1.57 13.46
N ASP A 108 -11.57 0.28 13.50
CA ASP A 108 -10.68 -0.28 14.52
C ASP A 108 -9.21 -0.37 14.06
N GLY A 109 -8.88 0.25 12.92
CA GLY A 109 -7.49 0.34 12.48
C GLY A 109 -7.33 0.53 10.97
N PRO A 110 -6.08 0.43 10.48
CA PRO A 110 -5.77 0.56 9.06
C PRO A 110 -6.33 -0.60 8.24
N VAL A 111 -6.83 -0.29 7.05
CA VAL A 111 -7.18 -1.27 6.02
C VAL A 111 -5.94 -1.51 5.15
N TYR A 112 -5.64 -2.77 4.85
CA TYR A 112 -4.55 -3.14 3.95
C TYR A 112 -5.08 -3.90 2.75
N LYS A 113 -4.61 -3.53 1.56
CA LYS A 113 -4.80 -4.30 0.32
C LYS A 113 -3.47 -4.87 -0.11
N GLU A 114 -3.46 -6.17 -0.42
CA GLU A 114 -2.25 -6.91 -0.71
C GLU A 114 -2.40 -7.75 -1.98
N LEU A 115 -1.34 -7.79 -2.78
CA LEU A 115 -1.21 -8.71 -3.90
C LEU A 115 0.23 -9.15 -4.06
N VAL A 116 0.42 -10.20 -4.84
CA VAL A 116 1.70 -10.59 -5.42
C VAL A 116 1.71 -10.19 -6.88
N TYR A 117 2.77 -9.54 -7.35
CA TYR A 117 2.94 -9.14 -8.74
C TYR A 117 4.27 -9.64 -9.32
N ALA A 118 4.21 -10.19 -10.52
CA ALA A 118 5.38 -10.49 -11.35
C ALA A 118 5.46 -9.40 -12.45
N PRO A 119 6.45 -8.49 -12.42
CA PRO A 119 6.52 -7.40 -13.37
C PRO A 119 6.81 -7.88 -14.78
N ARG A 120 6.20 -7.25 -15.77
CA ARG A 120 6.59 -7.38 -17.17
C ARG A 120 7.72 -6.41 -17.56
N ASN A 121 7.72 -5.23 -16.93
CA ASN A 121 8.64 -4.14 -17.19
C ASN A 121 9.14 -3.59 -15.84
N ASP A 122 10.19 -2.77 -15.89
CA ASP A 122 10.76 -2.13 -14.69
C ASP A 122 9.90 -0.97 -14.17
N ASN A 123 8.98 -0.45 -14.99
CA ASN A 123 8.06 0.60 -14.58
C ASN A 123 6.69 0.03 -14.24
N ILE A 124 6.16 0.40 -13.07
CA ILE A 124 4.77 0.14 -12.70
C ILE A 124 4.15 1.38 -12.06
N SER A 125 2.83 1.50 -12.18
CA SER A 125 2.06 2.53 -11.48
C SER A 125 1.11 1.92 -10.46
N VAL A 126 1.00 2.54 -9.29
CA VAL A 126 -0.07 2.28 -8.32
C VAL A 126 -0.97 3.51 -8.29
N CYS A 127 -2.21 3.37 -8.72
CA CYS A 127 -3.11 4.52 -8.90
C CYS A 127 -4.35 4.44 -8.03
N LEU A 128 -4.79 5.59 -7.53
CA LEU A 128 -6.04 5.75 -6.80
C LEU A 128 -7.03 6.57 -7.64
N MET A 129 -8.29 6.15 -7.65
CA MET A 129 -9.37 6.86 -8.35
C MET A 129 -10.66 6.80 -7.53
N GLY A 130 -11.23 7.96 -7.25
CA GLY A 130 -12.47 8.14 -6.52
C GLY A 130 -13.68 7.72 -7.34
N ARG A 131 -14.68 7.16 -6.67
CA ARG A 131 -15.97 6.86 -7.27
C ARG A 131 -16.88 8.08 -7.20
N LYS A 132 -17.68 8.30 -8.25
CA LYS A 132 -18.63 9.43 -8.28
C LYS A 132 -19.69 9.34 -7.16
N GLU A 133 -20.03 8.13 -6.75
CA GLU A 133 -21.13 7.85 -5.81
C GLU A 133 -20.71 7.90 -4.33
N SER A 134 -19.40 7.84 -4.02
CA SER A 134 -18.93 7.68 -2.64
C SER A 134 -18.68 9.01 -1.91
N GLY A 135 -18.78 10.15 -2.59
CA GLY A 135 -18.71 11.51 -2.01
C GLY A 135 -17.41 11.88 -1.29
N GLY A 136 -16.45 10.96 -1.21
CA GLY A 136 -15.26 11.09 -0.39
C GLY A 136 -13.97 11.14 -1.21
N THR A 137 -12.88 11.49 -0.53
CA THR A 137 -11.60 11.82 -1.17
C THR A 137 -10.63 10.63 -1.07
N PRO A 138 -10.19 10.02 -2.19
CA PRO A 138 -9.20 8.94 -2.17
C PRO A 138 -7.94 9.36 -1.42
N PHE A 139 -7.37 8.44 -0.66
CA PHE A 139 -6.17 8.69 0.12
C PHE A 139 -5.35 7.41 0.27
N ILE A 140 -4.10 7.55 0.68
CA ILE A 140 -3.19 6.44 1.00
C ILE A 140 -2.24 6.88 2.12
N SER A 141 -1.97 5.98 3.05
CA SER A 141 -1.08 6.22 4.20
C SER A 141 0.28 5.55 4.00
N SER A 142 0.31 4.35 3.41
CA SER A 142 1.55 3.64 3.13
C SER A 142 1.50 2.82 1.86
N LEU A 143 2.65 2.69 1.20
CA LEU A 143 2.82 1.83 0.04
C LEU A 143 4.13 1.06 0.13
N GLU A 144 4.04 -0.26 0.11
CA GLU A 144 5.17 -1.16 0.14
C GLU A 144 5.22 -2.02 -1.12
N ALA A 145 6.43 -2.22 -1.63
CA ALA A 145 6.77 -3.21 -2.64
C ALA A 145 7.99 -3.98 -2.14
N SER A 146 7.76 -5.18 -1.61
CA SER A 146 8.79 -6.02 -0.99
C SER A 146 9.09 -7.22 -1.88
N PHE A 147 10.37 -7.53 -2.06
CA PHE A 147 10.78 -8.72 -2.80
C PHE A 147 10.21 -9.98 -2.15
N LEU A 148 9.65 -10.87 -2.97
CA LEU A 148 9.45 -12.25 -2.57
C LEU A 148 10.79 -12.96 -2.64
N ASN A 149 11.33 -13.31 -1.47
CA ASN A 149 12.58 -14.03 -1.38
C ASN A 149 12.54 -15.27 -2.28
N GLN A 150 13.53 -15.34 -3.16
CA GLN A 150 13.87 -16.59 -3.81
C GLN A 150 14.77 -17.33 -2.82
N ASP A 151 14.43 -18.58 -2.49
CA ASP A 151 15.39 -19.41 -1.79
C ASP A 151 16.49 -19.77 -2.79
N LEU A 152 17.56 -18.97 -2.76
CA LEU A 152 18.73 -19.10 -3.62
C LEU A 152 19.50 -20.40 -3.35
N THR A 153 19.33 -20.99 -2.16
CA THR A 153 20.06 -22.20 -1.74
C THR A 153 19.43 -23.47 -2.31
N ASN A 154 18.09 -23.50 -2.41
CA ASN A 154 17.35 -24.66 -2.92
C ASN A 154 16.73 -24.46 -4.31
N ASN A 155 17.06 -23.34 -4.98
CA ASN A 155 16.45 -22.94 -6.26
C ASN A 155 14.91 -22.96 -6.21
N ARG A 156 14.33 -22.65 -5.04
CA ARG A 156 12.88 -22.63 -4.84
C ARG A 156 12.40 -21.20 -4.90
N THR A 157 11.77 -20.86 -6.01
CA THR A 157 11.10 -19.57 -6.17
C THR A 157 9.67 -19.68 -5.65
N VAL A 158 9.31 -18.86 -4.65
CA VAL A 158 7.91 -18.71 -4.26
C VAL A 158 7.11 -18.25 -5.48
N TYR A 159 5.99 -18.92 -5.74
CA TYR A 159 5.20 -18.77 -6.98
C TYR A 159 6.00 -19.00 -8.26
N GLY A 160 6.90 -19.99 -8.32
CA GLY A 160 7.75 -20.28 -9.49
C GLY A 160 7.03 -20.34 -10.84
N MET A 161 5.77 -20.80 -10.85
CA MET A 161 4.94 -20.91 -12.07
C MET A 161 4.23 -19.60 -12.49
N MET A 162 4.35 -18.53 -11.70
CA MET A 162 3.72 -17.24 -11.99
C MET A 162 4.41 -16.58 -13.20
N ARG A 163 3.61 -16.21 -14.20
CA ARG A 163 4.08 -15.56 -15.44
C ARG A 163 4.26 -14.06 -15.23
N ASN A 164 5.18 -13.44 -15.97
CA ASN A 164 5.34 -12.00 -15.95
C ASN A 164 4.06 -11.29 -16.44
N GLY A 165 3.72 -10.18 -15.79
CA GLY A 165 2.50 -9.41 -16.04
C GLY A 165 1.25 -9.95 -15.33
N THR A 166 1.36 -10.98 -14.47
CA THR A 166 0.22 -11.46 -13.68
C THR A 166 0.25 -10.93 -12.25
N ALA A 167 -0.91 -10.90 -11.59
CA ALA A 167 -1.05 -10.59 -10.18
C ALA A 167 -1.90 -11.66 -9.47
N TYR A 168 -1.57 -11.98 -8.23
CA TYR A 168 -2.38 -12.83 -7.33
C TYR A 168 -2.84 -11.99 -6.14
N HIS A 169 -4.15 -11.87 -5.97
CA HIS A 169 -4.75 -11.11 -4.87
C HIS A 169 -4.77 -11.95 -3.60
N LEU A 170 -4.48 -11.32 -2.46
CA LEU A 170 -4.59 -12.02 -1.19
C LEU A 170 -6.07 -12.26 -0.85
N VAL A 171 -6.42 -13.52 -0.58
CA VAL A 171 -7.76 -13.89 -0.10
C VAL A 171 -7.80 -13.98 1.43
N ALA A 172 -6.83 -14.68 2.03
CA ALA A 172 -6.71 -14.83 3.48
C ALA A 172 -5.26 -15.13 3.89
N ARG A 173 -4.88 -14.72 5.10
CA ARG A 173 -3.73 -15.24 5.84
C ARG A 173 -4.25 -15.89 7.11
N LEU A 174 -3.98 -17.18 7.27
CA LEU A 174 -4.42 -17.95 8.42
C LEU A 174 -3.19 -18.59 9.05
N ASN A 175 -3.03 -18.40 10.37
CA ASN A 175 -2.03 -19.10 11.16
C ASN A 175 -2.73 -20.23 11.93
N PHE A 176 -2.62 -21.46 11.43
CA PHE A 176 -3.21 -22.62 12.10
C PHE A 176 -2.25 -23.13 13.19
N GLY A 177 -2.59 -22.88 14.46
CA GLY A 177 -1.86 -23.41 15.62
C GLY A 177 -0.91 -22.44 16.33
N GLY A 178 -0.96 -21.13 16.02
CA GLY A 178 -0.03 -20.15 16.61
C GLY A 178 -0.54 -19.45 17.87
N TYR A 179 0.21 -19.60 18.96
CA TYR A 179 0.66 -18.45 19.77
C TYR A 179 2.13 -18.17 19.41
N ASP A 180 2.61 -16.94 19.61
CA ASP A 180 4.04 -16.58 19.52
C ASP A 180 4.83 -17.16 20.72
N GLU A 181 4.69 -18.45 21.00
CA GLU A 181 5.54 -19.15 21.95
C GLU A 181 6.41 -20.13 21.16
N VAL A 182 7.72 -19.91 21.28
CA VAL A 182 8.73 -20.89 20.85
C VAL A 182 8.41 -22.18 21.60
N VAL A 183 8.05 -23.24 20.88
CA VAL A 183 8.03 -24.58 21.46
C VAL A 183 9.49 -24.98 21.63
N GLU A 184 10.01 -24.85 22.85
CA GLU A 184 11.30 -25.40 23.27
C GLU A 184 11.28 -26.94 23.26
#